data_AF-A0A0M1JUN5-F1
#
_entry.id   AF-A0A0M1JUN5-F1
#
_cell.length_a   1.000
_cell.length_b   1.000
_cell.length_c   1.000
_cell.angle_alpha   90.00
_cell.angle_beta   90.00
_cell.angle_gamma   90.00
#
_symmetry.space_group_name_H-M   'P 1'
#
loop_
_entity.id
_entity.type
_entity.pdbx_description
1 polymer ?
#
loop_
_entity_poly.entity_id
_entity_poly.type
_entity_poly.pdbx_seq_one_letter_code
_entity_poly.pdbx_strand_id
1 'polypeptide(L)'
;MQEITQVFSLILNLERASILFYNQNNSASFCANLYELTPNQHSQGYELSFSDYPKYFQALESEKCMVVYDAKQDPKTTEFTETYLTPLLISSMLDVPIHLKGEIKGVICI
;
A
#
# COMPACT_ATOMS: atom_id res chain seq x y z
N MET A 1 -9.17 -12.36 -1.63
CA MET A 1 -8.37 -11.21 -1.17
C MET A 1 -7.98 -11.36 0.30
N GLN A 2 -8.93 -11.60 1.22
CA GLN A 2 -8.63 -11.85 2.64
C GLN A 2 -7.59 -12.95 2.86
N GLU A 3 -7.76 -14.11 2.21
CA GLU A 3 -6.78 -15.20 2.32
C GLU A 3 -5.39 -14.79 1.82
N ILE A 4 -5.31 -13.98 0.74
CA ILE A 4 -4.03 -13.53 0.17
C ILE A 4 -3.30 -12.61 1.15
N THR A 5 -3.97 -11.58 1.67
CA THR A 5 -3.37 -10.62 2.61
C THR A 5 -2.99 -11.30 3.92
N GLN A 6 -3.83 -12.19 4.45
CA GLN A 6 -3.52 -12.96 5.65
C GLN A 6 -2.32 -13.89 5.44
N VAL A 7 -2.27 -14.62 4.33
CA VAL A 7 -1.14 -15.52 4.01
C VAL A 7 0.16 -14.73 3.87
N PHE A 8 0.15 -13.54 3.25
CA PHE A 8 1.34 -12.69 3.18
C PHE A 8 1.85 -12.30 4.57
N SER A 9 0.98 -11.78 5.45
CA SER A 9 1.36 -11.41 6.81
C SER A 9 1.91 -12.59 7.61
N LEU A 10 1.32 -13.78 7.46
CA LEU A 10 1.78 -14.98 8.18
C LEU A 10 3.11 -15.52 7.64
N ILE A 11 3.29 -15.61 6.32
CA ILE A 11 4.51 -16.17 5.72
C ILE A 11 5.70 -15.24 5.94
N LEU A 12 5.48 -13.94 5.85
CA LEU A 12 6.53 -12.92 5.95
C LEU A 12 6.69 -12.37 7.37
N ASN A 13 5.85 -12.81 8.32
CA ASN A 13 5.80 -12.32 9.69
C ASN A 13 5.67 -10.79 9.77
N LEU A 14 4.71 -10.26 9.01
CA LEU A 14 4.43 -8.82 8.88
C LEU A 14 3.15 -8.45 9.61
N GLU A 15 3.16 -7.28 10.25
CA GLU A 15 2.03 -6.80 11.04
C GLU A 15 0.81 -6.49 10.15
N ARG A 16 1.03 -6.10 8.88
CA ARG A 16 -0.05 -5.66 7.99
C ARG A 16 0.23 -6.10 6.56
N ALA A 17 -0.84 -6.32 5.80
CA ALA A 17 -0.78 -6.53 4.36
C ALA A 17 -2.06 -6.02 3.72
N SER A 18 -1.97 -5.31 2.60
CA SER A 18 -3.15 -4.78 1.91
C SER A 18 -3.07 -4.88 0.40
N ILE A 19 -4.24 -4.84 -0.22
CA ILE A 19 -4.44 -4.78 -1.66
C ILE A 19 -5.30 -3.56 -1.93
N LEU A 20 -4.78 -2.63 -2.71
CA LEU A 20 -5.49 -1.45 -3.19
C LEU A 20 -5.72 -1.57 -4.70
N PHE A 21 -6.87 -1.12 -5.16
CA PHE A 21 -7.17 -1.02 -6.60
C PHE A 21 -7.39 0.43 -7.01
N TYR A 22 -6.94 0.77 -8.21
CA TYR A 22 -7.16 2.09 -8.79
C TYR A 22 -8.58 2.20 -9.31
N ASN A 23 -9.13 3.39 -9.22
CA ASN A 23 -10.40 3.71 -9.85
C ASN A 23 -10.25 3.78 -11.38
N GLN A 24 -11.36 3.85 -12.11
CA GLN A 24 -11.34 3.80 -13.58
C GLN A 24 -10.51 4.93 -14.23
N ASN A 25 -10.38 6.07 -13.55
CA ASN A 25 -9.70 7.25 -14.07
C ASN A 25 -8.29 7.44 -13.48
N ASN A 26 -7.78 6.47 -12.71
CA ASN A 26 -6.53 6.56 -11.95
C ASN A 26 -6.41 7.87 -11.14
N SER A 27 -7.51 8.34 -10.55
CA SER A 27 -7.51 9.54 -9.69
C SER A 27 -7.41 9.19 -8.20
N ALA A 28 -7.72 7.95 -7.85
CA ALA A 28 -7.69 7.45 -6.49
C ALA A 28 -7.47 5.93 -6.47
N SER A 29 -7.02 5.43 -5.33
CA SER A 29 -6.98 4.01 -5.02
C SER A 29 -7.84 3.69 -3.81
N PHE A 30 -8.48 2.52 -3.83
CA PHE A 30 -9.35 2.04 -2.77
C PHE A 30 -8.79 0.77 -2.17
N CYS A 31 -8.81 0.68 -0.84
CA CYS A 31 -8.47 -0.54 -0.13
C CYS A 31 -9.52 -1.61 -0.36
N ALA A 32 -9.16 -2.60 -1.17
CA ALA A 32 -9.98 -3.77 -1.43
C ALA A 32 -9.91 -4.75 -0.26
N ASN A 33 -8.74 -4.86 0.37
CA ASN A 33 -8.58 -5.55 1.65
C ASN A 33 -7.31 -5.10 2.35
N LEU A 34 -7.38 -4.90 3.66
CA LEU A 34 -6.25 -4.77 4.56
C LEU A 34 -6.42 -5.83 5.64
N TYR A 35 -5.36 -6.58 5.90
CA TYR A 35 -5.24 -7.48 7.04
C TYR A 35 -4.26 -6.90 8.05
N GLU A 36 -4.59 -7.01 9.32
CA GLU A 36 -3.74 -6.66 10.46
C GLU A 36 -3.57 -7.92 11.30
N LEU A 37 -2.32 -8.36 11.51
CA LEU A 37 -2.00 -9.55 12.28
C LEU A 37 -2.43 -9.40 13.74
N THR A 38 -2.24 -8.21 14.31
CA THR A 38 -2.75 -7.81 15.62
C THR A 38 -3.68 -6.62 15.42
N PRO A 39 -5.01 -6.80 15.51
CA PRO A 39 -5.71 -7.81 16.32
C PRO A 39 -6.27 -9.03 15.55
N ASN A 40 -5.71 -9.42 14.41
CA ASN A 40 -6.20 -10.47 13.52
C ASN A 40 -7.56 -10.11 12.90
N GLN A 41 -7.56 -9.00 12.14
CA GLN A 41 -8.77 -8.46 11.53
C GLN A 41 -8.55 -8.06 10.08
N HIS A 42 -9.67 -7.96 9.36
CA HIS A 42 -9.71 -7.37 8.03
C HIS A 42 -10.50 -6.06 8.04
N SER A 43 -10.01 -5.09 7.29
CA SER A 43 -10.71 -3.84 7.00
C SER A 43 -10.66 -3.54 5.49
N GLN A 44 -11.49 -2.60 5.04
CA GLN A 44 -11.62 -2.21 3.64
C GLN A 44 -12.20 -0.80 3.52
N GLY A 45 -12.10 -0.21 2.33
CA GLY A 45 -12.85 0.99 1.95
C GLY A 45 -12.17 2.33 2.23
N TYR A 46 -10.95 2.38 2.76
CA TYR A 46 -10.19 3.63 2.76
C TYR A 46 -9.73 3.99 1.34
N GLU A 47 -9.65 5.29 1.07
CA GLU A 47 -9.30 5.86 -0.23
C GLU A 47 -8.02 6.70 -0.12
N LEU A 48 -7.14 6.57 -1.10
CA LEU A 48 -5.96 7.43 -1.26
C LEU A 48 -6.10 8.18 -2.59
N SER A 49 -6.24 9.51 -2.52
CA SER A 49 -6.26 10.36 -3.70
C SER A 49 -4.86 10.51 -4.30
N PHE A 50 -4.74 10.44 -5.61
CA PHE A 50 -3.46 10.61 -6.30
C PHE A 50 -2.92 12.05 -6.14
N SER A 51 -3.82 13.03 -5.99
CA SER A 51 -3.44 14.43 -5.75
C SER A 51 -2.75 14.66 -4.42
N ASP A 52 -3.06 13.81 -3.43
CA ASP A 52 -2.58 13.97 -2.06
C ASP A 52 -1.25 13.25 -1.85
N TYR A 53 -0.98 12.23 -2.69
CA TYR A 53 0.24 11.42 -2.65
C TYR A 53 0.95 11.32 -4.01
N PRO A 54 1.23 12.44 -4.70
CA PRO A 54 1.76 12.42 -6.06
C PRO A 54 3.13 11.75 -6.17
N LYS A 55 4.03 11.91 -5.19
CA LYS A 55 5.36 11.29 -5.24
C LYS A 55 5.27 9.77 -5.10
N TYR A 56 4.38 9.30 -4.24
CA TYR A 56 4.13 7.87 -4.05
C TYR A 56 3.67 7.20 -5.34
N PHE A 57 2.62 7.74 -5.98
CA PHE A 57 2.08 7.15 -7.20
C PHE A 57 3.05 7.27 -8.38
N GLN A 58 3.81 8.37 -8.47
CA GLN A 58 4.88 8.51 -9.47
C GLN A 58 5.96 7.43 -9.29
N ALA A 59 6.34 7.12 -8.04
CA ALA A 59 7.31 6.07 -7.77
C ALA A 59 6.80 4.70 -8.22
N LEU A 60 5.54 4.37 -7.90
CA LEU A 60 4.90 3.10 -8.31
C LEU A 60 4.85 2.91 -9.82
N GLU A 61 4.70 4.00 -10.60
CA GLU A 61 4.73 3.93 -12.07
C GLU A 61 6.12 3.59 -12.63
N SER A 62 7.18 3.94 -11.90
CA SER A 62 8.56 3.80 -12.35
C SER A 62 9.27 2.52 -11.87
N GLU A 63 8.78 1.90 -10.80
CA GLU A 63 9.43 0.78 -10.13
C GLU A 63 8.59 -0.52 -10.24
N LYS A 64 9.24 -1.67 -10.47
CA LYS A 64 8.56 -2.97 -10.47
C LYS A 64 8.16 -3.44 -9.07
N CYS A 65 8.85 -2.92 -8.07
CA CYS A 65 8.71 -3.24 -6.66
C CYS A 65 9.38 -2.10 -5.90
N MET A 66 8.61 -1.41 -5.07
CA MET A 66 9.09 -0.30 -4.27
C MET A 66 9.43 -0.81 -2.86
N VAL A 67 10.72 -0.87 -2.56
CA VAL A 67 11.24 -1.30 -1.25
C VAL A 67 11.73 -0.08 -0.49
N VAL A 68 11.10 0.23 0.64
CA VAL A 68 11.41 1.42 1.45
C VAL A 68 11.68 1.01 2.89
N TYR A 69 12.93 1.18 3.34
CA TYR A 69 13.37 0.77 4.69
C TYR A 69 13.07 1.79 5.79
N ASP A 70 13.03 3.08 5.45
CA ASP A 70 12.64 4.17 6.35
C ASP A 70 11.55 5.01 5.68
N ALA A 71 10.31 4.55 5.84
CA ALA A 71 9.15 5.13 5.16
C ALA A 71 8.89 6.59 5.58
N LYS A 72 9.35 6.98 6.77
CA LYS A 72 9.11 8.34 7.29
C LYS A 72 10.05 9.37 6.71
N GLN A 73 11.22 8.94 6.22
CA GLN A 73 12.25 9.79 5.63
C GLN A 73 12.41 9.61 4.12
N ASP A 74 11.85 8.55 3.53
CA ASP A 74 11.96 8.30 2.09
C ASP A 74 11.11 9.28 1.27
N PRO A 75 11.69 9.98 0.26
CA PRO A 75 10.96 10.92 -0.59
C PRO A 75 9.71 10.36 -1.26
N LYS A 76 9.64 9.03 -1.48
CA LYS A 76 8.51 8.33 -2.11
C LYS A 76 7.32 8.16 -1.17
N THR A 77 7.53 8.15 0.14
CA THR A 77 6.49 7.82 1.13
C THR A 77 6.31 8.90 2.21
N THR A 78 7.17 9.92 2.24
CA THR A 78 7.10 11.05 3.19
C THR A 78 5.76 11.79 3.21
N GLU A 79 4.97 11.72 2.15
CA GLU A 79 3.61 12.28 2.08
C GLU A 79 2.64 11.61 3.08
N PHE A 80 2.94 10.37 3.50
CA PHE A 80 2.16 9.62 4.49
C PHE A 80 2.63 9.82 5.94
N THR A 81 3.75 10.51 6.17
CA THR A 81 4.46 10.47 7.46
C THR A 81 3.58 10.87 8.64
N GLU A 82 2.88 12.00 8.54
CA GLU A 82 2.09 12.54 9.65
C GLU A 82 0.73 11.85 9.80
N THR A 83 0.09 11.48 8.69
CA THR A 83 -1.31 11.03 8.68
C THR A 83 -1.47 9.53 8.80
N TYR A 84 -0.47 8.74 8.39
CA TYR A 84 -0.57 7.29 8.27
C TYR A 84 0.61 6.57 8.91
N LEU A 85 1.86 6.93 8.58
CA LEU A 85 3.02 6.17 9.04
C LEU A 85 3.32 6.38 10.52
N THR A 86 3.28 7.61 11.01
CA THR A 86 3.56 7.91 12.41
C THR A 86 2.49 7.39 13.35
N PRO A 87 1.18 7.65 13.12
CA PRO A 87 0.12 7.15 13.98
C PRO A 87 0.03 5.61 14.03
N LEU A 88 0.33 4.94 12.91
CA LEU A 88 0.27 3.48 12.80
C LEU A 88 1.61 2.78 13.05
N LEU A 89 2.65 3.52 13.45
CA LEU A 89 3.99 3.01 13.73
C LEU A 89 4.62 2.21 12.57
N ILE A 90 4.31 2.57 11.33
CA ILE A 90 4.87 1.95 10.13
C ILE A 90 6.26 2.53 9.90
N SER A 91 7.28 1.65 9.91
CA SER A 91 8.68 2.03 9.73
C SER A 91 9.21 1.79 8.32
N SER A 92 8.67 0.78 7.63
CA SER A 92 9.10 0.32 6.32
C SER A 92 7.89 -0.11 5.49
N MET A 93 8.05 -0.12 4.17
CA MET A 93 6.98 -0.46 3.22
C MET A 93 7.57 -1.26 2.05
N LEU A 94 6.82 -2.26 1.62
CA LEU A 94 7.05 -3.02 0.39
C LEU A 94 5.81 -2.95 -0.49
N ASP A 95 5.91 -2.21 -1.59
CA ASP A 95 4.77 -1.99 -2.48
C ASP A 95 5.03 -2.58 -3.88
N VAL A 96 4.13 -3.45 -4.31
CA VAL A 96 4.24 -4.16 -5.60
C VAL A 96 3.06 -3.78 -6.50
N PRO A 97 3.29 -3.07 -7.62
CA PRO A 97 2.22 -2.69 -8.53
C PRO A 97 1.58 -3.89 -9.22
N ILE A 98 0.24 -3.93 -9.22
CA ILE A 98 -0.56 -4.95 -9.90
C ILE A 98 -0.78 -4.49 -11.34
N HIS A 99 -0.21 -5.23 -12.29
CA HIS A 99 -0.33 -4.93 -13.71
C HIS A 99 -1.44 -5.77 -14.35
N LEU A 100 -2.33 -5.10 -15.10
CA LEU A 100 -3.32 -5.75 -15.93
C LEU A 100 -3.31 -5.10 -17.32
N LYS A 101 -3.07 -5.89 -18.36
CA LYS A 101 -2.96 -5.42 -19.76
C LYS A 101 -1.93 -4.29 -19.96
N GLY A 102 -0.82 -4.32 -19.22
CA GLY A 102 0.27 -3.34 -19.33
C GLY A 102 0.05 -2.04 -18.54
N GLU A 103 -1.09 -1.91 -17.85
CA GLU A 103 -1.38 -0.76 -16.99
C GLU A 103 -1.37 -1.18 -15.51
N ILE A 104 -0.96 -0.28 -14.63
CA ILE A 104 -1.10 -0.48 -13.19
C ILE A 104 -2.57 -0.29 -12.83
N LYS A 105 -3.15 -1.30 -12.17
CA LYS A 105 -4.55 -1.30 -11.70
C LYS A 105 -4.66 -1.34 -10.19
N GLY A 106 -3.55 -1.38 -9.48
CA GLY A 106 -3.53 -1.47 -8.04
C GLY A 106 -2.13 -1.71 -7.52
N VAL A 107 -2.06 -1.95 -6.22
CA VAL A 107 -0.81 -2.18 -5.50
C VAL A 107 -1.06 -3.15 -4.36
N ILE A 108 -0.11 -4.05 -4.14
CA ILE A 108 -0.03 -4.87 -2.92
C ILE A 108 0.95 -4.15 -2.01
N CYS A 109 0.52 -3.79 -0.80
CA CYS A 109 1.36 -3.12 0.20
C CYS A 109 1.59 -4.06 1.39
N ILE A 110 2.83 -4.25 1.80
CA ILE A 110 3.23 -5.15 2.90
C ILE A 110 4.28 -4.50 3.80
#